data_AF-A0A8H7EKZ5-F1
#
_entry.id   AF-A0A8H7EKZ5-F1
#
_cell.length_a   1.000
_cell.length_b   1.000
_cell.length_c   1.000
_cell.angle_alpha   90.00
_cell.angle_beta   90.00
_cell.angle_gamma   90.00
#
_symmetry.space_group_name_H-M   'P 1'
#
loop_
_entity.id
_entity.type
_entity.pdbx_description
1 polymer ?
#
loop_
_entity_poly.entity_id
_entity_poly.type
_entity_poly.pdbx_seq_one_letter_code
_entity_poly.pdbx_strand_id
1 'polypeptide(L)'
;MKAKKPNNAEILSAGSKIYAKKRKRKQETVESVEFDFDARKDFLTGFHKRKVERKKKTIEKYKEKARQEKIKARAEARAERQRMADKNVAEVAAMLRGAIGEDDDDEGFPEEENERIEDVKEPNVKEFKSKSALTTVTVIEDLDLNEP
;
A
#
# COMPACT_ATOMS: atom_id res chain seq x y z
N MET A 1 9.57 27.61 -10.03
CA MET A 1 8.11 27.43 -9.91
C MET A 1 7.57 28.45 -8.90
N LYS A 2 6.63 29.32 -9.28
CA LYS A 2 6.07 30.33 -8.36
C LYS A 2 5.02 29.67 -7.45
N ALA A 3 5.10 29.91 -6.14
CA ALA A 3 4.15 29.36 -5.18
C ALA A 3 2.72 29.86 -5.47
N LYS A 4 1.74 28.96 -5.40
CA LYS A 4 0.32 29.29 -5.57
C LYS A 4 -0.10 30.25 -4.46
N LYS A 5 -0.67 31.39 -4.83
CA LYS A 5 -1.17 32.37 -3.87
C LYS A 5 -2.32 31.73 -3.07
N PRO A 6 -2.37 31.90 -1.75
CA PRO A 6 -3.41 31.30 -0.93
C PRO A 6 -4.78 31.85 -1.34
N ASN A 7 -5.76 30.97 -1.41
CA ASN A 7 -7.14 31.35 -1.73
C ASN A 7 -7.76 32.12 -0.55
N ASN A 8 -8.75 32.97 -0.81
CA ASN A 8 -9.41 33.78 0.23
C ASN A 8 -9.97 32.91 1.37
N ALA A 9 -10.54 31.74 1.06
CA ALA A 9 -11.02 30.78 2.06
C ALA A 9 -9.89 30.23 2.96
N GLU A 10 -8.68 30.07 2.44
CA GLU A 10 -7.52 29.63 3.22
C GLU A 10 -7.01 30.74 4.13
N ILE A 11 -6.99 31.99 3.65
CA ILE A 11 -6.59 33.16 4.44
C ILE A 11 -7.54 33.34 5.63
N LEU A 12 -8.85 33.26 5.38
CA LEU A 12 -9.87 33.44 6.41
C LEU A 12 -9.94 32.24 7.39
N SER A 13 -9.64 31.02 6.93
CA SER A 13 -9.62 29.80 7.79
C SER A 13 -8.26 29.49 8.43
N ALA A 14 -7.19 30.20 8.07
CA ALA A 14 -5.84 29.94 8.60
C ALA A 14 -5.80 30.13 10.13
N GLY A 15 -6.48 31.17 10.63
CA GLY A 15 -6.57 31.43 12.06
C GLY A 15 -7.21 30.27 12.82
N SER A 16 -8.39 29.80 12.40
CA SER A 16 -9.10 28.70 13.05
C SER A 16 -8.30 27.39 13.04
N LYS A 17 -7.62 27.08 11.94
CA LYS A 17 -6.70 25.92 11.83
C LYS A 17 -5.54 26.02 12.83
N ILE A 18 -4.94 27.21 12.98
CA ILE A 18 -3.85 27.45 13.95
C ILE A 18 -4.38 27.29 15.38
N TYR A 19 -5.54 27.86 15.71
CA TYR A 19 -6.14 27.72 17.05
C TYR A 19 -6.54 26.28 17.37
N ALA A 20 -7.08 25.54 16.40
CA ALA A 20 -7.37 24.12 16.56
C ALA A 20 -6.08 23.32 16.85
N LYS A 21 -5.00 23.61 16.11
CA LYS A 21 -3.69 22.98 16.34
C LYS A 21 -3.11 23.31 17.73
N LYS A 22 -3.23 24.57 18.17
CA LYS A 22 -2.82 25.00 19.52
C LYS A 22 -3.63 24.32 20.61
N ARG A 23 -4.95 24.18 20.43
CA ARG A 23 -5.83 23.50 21.39
C ARG A 23 -5.51 22.01 21.51
N LYS A 24 -5.27 21.32 20.38
CA LYS A 24 -4.81 19.92 20.38
C LYS A 24 -3.49 19.75 21.12
N ARG A 25 -2.50 20.61 20.85
CA ARG A 25 -1.21 20.60 21.56
C ARG A 25 -1.38 20.79 23.08
N LYS A 26 -2.32 21.64 23.50
CA LYS A 26 -2.61 21.86 24.92
C LYS A 26 -3.32 20.66 25.59
N GLN A 27 -4.07 19.87 24.83
CA GLN A 27 -4.66 18.62 25.33
C GLN A 27 -3.64 17.48 25.38
N GLU A 28 -2.69 17.45 24.45
CA GLU A 28 -1.61 16.46 24.43
C GLU A 28 -0.52 16.72 25.49
N THR A 29 -0.44 17.95 26.03
CA THR A 29 0.43 18.24 27.17
C THR A 29 -0.11 17.57 28.43
N VAL A 30 0.67 16.63 28.95
CA VAL A 30 0.41 15.94 30.23
C VAL A 30 0.42 16.98 31.36
N GLU A 31 -0.61 17.00 32.20
CA GLU A 31 -0.80 18.01 33.27
C GLU A 31 0.20 17.85 34.42
N SER A 32 0.59 16.61 34.76
CA SER A 32 1.58 16.30 35.79
C SER A 32 2.48 15.13 35.36
N VAL A 33 3.74 15.17 35.80
CA VAL A 33 4.68 14.05 35.66
C VAL A 33 5.05 13.60 37.06
N GLU A 34 4.45 12.49 37.49
CA GLU A 34 4.80 11.85 38.75
C GLU A 34 5.96 10.90 38.57
N PHE A 35 6.84 10.85 39.57
CA PHE A 35 8.02 10.01 39.54
C PHE A 35 7.75 8.69 40.26
N ASP A 36 7.74 7.59 39.51
CA ASP A 36 7.59 6.26 40.06
C ASP A 36 8.95 5.69 40.52
N PHE A 37 9.05 5.47 41.83
CA PHE A 37 10.25 4.92 42.46
C PHE A 37 10.50 3.45 42.12
N ASP A 38 9.45 2.67 41.87
CA ASP A 38 9.57 1.26 41.51
C ASP A 38 10.07 1.12 40.07
N ALA A 39 9.50 1.89 39.15
CA ALA A 39 10.02 2.00 37.77
C ALA A 39 11.48 2.47 37.75
N ARG A 40 11.88 3.38 38.66
CA ARG A 40 13.28 3.79 38.79
C ARG A 40 14.18 2.63 39.21
N LYS A 41 13.77 1.82 40.19
CA LYS A 41 14.54 0.66 40.67
C LYS A 41 14.73 -0.36 39.55
N ASP A 42 13.69 -0.64 38.79
CA ASP A 42 13.75 -1.51 37.61
C ASP A 42 14.62 -0.91 36.50
N PHE A 43 14.57 0.41 36.31
CA PHE A 43 15.49 1.09 35.41
C PHE A 43 16.93 1.04 35.92
N LEU A 44 17.21 1.19 37.20
CA LEU A 44 18.60 1.13 37.69
C LEU A 44 19.17 -0.29 37.67
N THR A 45 18.36 -1.32 37.82
CA THR A 45 18.86 -2.71 37.87
C THR A 45 18.73 -3.45 36.54
N GLY A 46 17.75 -3.09 35.71
CA GLY A 46 17.40 -3.77 34.46
C GLY A 46 18.26 -3.42 33.24
N PHE A 47 19.55 -3.09 33.40
CA PHE A 47 20.41 -2.67 32.28
C PHE A 47 20.46 -3.68 31.13
N HIS A 48 20.53 -4.98 31.44
CA HIS A 48 20.51 -6.03 30.43
C HIS A 48 19.17 -6.07 29.68
N LYS A 49 18.04 -5.99 30.40
CA LYS A 49 16.70 -5.91 29.81
C LYS A 49 16.61 -4.75 28.82
N ARG A 50 17.04 -3.54 29.22
CA ARG A 50 17.07 -2.38 28.31
C ARG A 50 18.02 -2.54 27.14
N LYS A 51 19.19 -3.16 27.34
CA LYS A 51 20.12 -3.43 26.23
C LYS A 51 19.47 -4.35 25.20
N VAL A 52 18.79 -5.40 25.64
CA VAL A 52 18.06 -6.32 24.77
C VAL A 52 16.88 -5.63 24.09
N GLU A 53 16.07 -4.87 24.82
CA GLU A 53 14.95 -4.10 24.26
C GLU A 53 15.41 -3.08 23.22
N ARG A 54 16.52 -2.37 23.45
CA ARG A 54 17.08 -1.45 22.46
C ARG A 54 17.44 -2.19 21.17
N LYS A 55 18.13 -3.33 21.28
CA LYS A 55 18.46 -4.17 20.12
C LYS A 55 17.20 -4.64 19.39
N LYS A 56 16.19 -5.11 20.12
CA LYS A 56 14.89 -5.54 19.55
C LYS A 56 14.20 -4.39 18.82
N LYS A 57 14.05 -3.23 19.46
CA LYS A 57 13.47 -2.01 18.87
C LYS A 57 14.21 -1.55 17.62
N THR A 58 15.54 -1.63 17.61
CA THR A 58 16.30 -1.30 16.38
C THR A 58 15.99 -2.27 15.26
N ILE A 59 15.98 -3.58 15.54
CA ILE A 59 15.66 -4.62 14.55
C ILE A 59 14.24 -4.43 14.01
N GLU A 60 13.26 -4.19 14.89
CA GLU A 60 11.86 -3.93 14.53
C GLU A 60 11.72 -2.70 13.63
N LYS A 61 12.38 -1.58 13.97
CA LYS A 61 12.39 -0.37 13.13
C LYS A 61 12.97 -0.62 11.75
N TYR A 62 14.07 -1.37 11.64
CA TYR A 62 14.64 -1.71 10.33
C TYR A 62 13.73 -2.65 9.54
N LYS A 63 13.11 -3.64 10.19
CA LYS A 63 12.12 -4.52 9.55
C LYS A 63 10.92 -3.73 9.02
N GLU A 64 10.41 -2.78 9.79
CA GLU A 64 9.29 -1.93 9.39
C GLU A 64 9.66 -1.05 8.20
N LYS A 65 10.84 -0.40 8.24
CA LYS A 65 11.37 0.37 7.11
C LYS A 65 11.50 -0.47 5.84
N ALA A 66 12.11 -1.66 5.93
CA ALA A 66 12.25 -2.56 4.80
C ALA A 66 10.89 -3.00 4.23
N ARG A 67 9.89 -3.24 5.10
CA ARG A 67 8.52 -3.53 4.67
C ARG A 67 7.90 -2.35 3.91
N GLN A 68 8.04 -1.14 4.45
CA GLN A 68 7.52 0.07 3.82
C GLN A 68 8.20 0.35 2.47
N GLU A 69 9.52 0.16 2.37
CA GLU A 69 10.29 0.28 1.12
C GLU A 69 9.83 -0.75 0.08
N LYS A 70 9.61 -2.01 0.49
CA LYS A 70 9.07 -3.04 -0.42
C LYS A 70 7.67 -2.70 -0.93
N ILE A 71 6.82 -2.12 -0.09
CA ILE A 71 5.48 -1.68 -0.49
C ILE A 71 5.59 -0.51 -1.48
N LYS A 72 6.44 0.48 -1.20
CA LYS A 72 6.68 1.62 -2.09
C LYS A 72 7.22 1.18 -3.44
N ALA A 73 8.26 0.33 -3.47
CA ALA A 73 8.83 -0.20 -4.70
C ALA A 73 7.80 -0.98 -5.54
N ARG A 74 6.91 -1.75 -4.90
CA ARG A 74 5.80 -2.42 -5.59
C ARG A 74 4.78 -1.44 -6.15
N ALA A 75 4.46 -0.38 -5.42
CA ALA A 75 3.53 0.66 -5.89
C ALA A 75 4.13 1.43 -7.08
N GLU A 76 5.41 1.78 -7.00
CA GLU A 76 6.16 2.44 -8.07
C GLU A 76 6.22 1.56 -9.33
N ALA A 77 6.59 0.28 -9.20
CA ALA A 77 6.62 -0.64 -10.34
C ALA A 77 5.23 -0.83 -10.99
N ARG A 78 4.15 -0.83 -10.20
CA ARG A 78 2.78 -0.88 -10.77
C ARG A 78 2.42 0.41 -11.50
N ALA A 79 2.73 1.56 -10.91
CA ALA A 79 2.47 2.86 -11.54
C ALA A 79 3.29 3.04 -12.83
N GLU A 80 4.53 2.54 -12.86
CA GLU A 80 5.36 2.54 -14.05
C GLU A 80 4.79 1.64 -15.14
N ARG A 81 4.35 0.41 -14.81
CA ARG A 81 3.67 -0.46 -15.79
C ARG A 81 2.40 0.14 -16.33
N GLN A 82 1.58 0.78 -15.50
CA GLN A 82 0.38 1.49 -15.94
C GLN A 82 0.73 2.61 -16.90
N ARG A 83 1.71 3.46 -16.57
CA ARG A 83 2.18 4.52 -17.47
C ARG A 83 2.71 4.00 -18.80
N MET A 84 3.42 2.88 -18.79
CA MET A 84 3.90 2.26 -20.03
C MET A 84 2.74 1.68 -20.85
N ALA A 85 1.76 1.04 -20.21
CA ALA A 85 0.56 0.58 -20.88
C ALA A 85 -0.23 1.74 -21.50
N ASP A 86 -0.46 2.83 -20.75
CA ASP A 86 -1.16 4.02 -21.23
C ASP A 86 -0.45 4.66 -22.43
N LYS A 87 0.89 4.73 -22.39
CA LYS A 87 1.70 5.21 -23.53
C LYS A 87 1.58 4.29 -24.74
N ASN A 88 1.71 2.98 -24.55
CA ASN A 88 1.60 2.02 -25.64
C ASN A 88 0.20 2.07 -26.28
N VAL A 89 -0.87 2.18 -25.48
CA VAL A 89 -2.24 2.35 -25.97
C VAL A 89 -2.37 3.64 -26.76
N ALA A 90 -1.83 4.75 -26.26
CA ALA A 90 -1.85 6.04 -26.97
C ALA A 90 -1.06 5.97 -28.30
N GLU A 91 0.10 5.31 -28.33
CA GLU A 91 0.91 5.11 -29.53
C GLU A 91 0.19 4.23 -30.56
N VAL A 92 -0.43 3.13 -30.14
CA VAL A 92 -1.23 2.26 -31.01
C VAL A 92 -2.46 3.00 -31.55
N ALA A 93 -3.18 3.74 -30.70
CA ALA A 93 -4.32 4.54 -31.13
C ALA A 93 -3.92 5.62 -32.14
N ALA A 94 -2.77 6.28 -31.94
CA ALA A 94 -2.23 7.25 -32.90
C ALA A 94 -1.82 6.61 -34.22
N MET A 95 -1.20 5.43 -34.19
CA MET A 95 -0.84 4.67 -35.40
C MET A 95 -2.09 4.22 -36.16
N LEU A 96 -3.11 3.72 -35.46
CA LEU A 96 -4.38 3.30 -36.06
C LEU A 96 -5.10 4.50 -36.70
N ARG A 97 -5.16 5.64 -36.01
CA ARG A 97 -5.70 6.90 -36.55
C ARG A 97 -4.88 7.47 -37.72
N GLY A 98 -3.59 7.14 -37.82
CA GLY A 98 -2.75 7.53 -38.96
C GLY A 98 -2.88 6.58 -40.16
N ALA A 99 -3.26 5.32 -39.93
CA ALA A 99 -3.41 4.29 -40.96
C ALA A 99 -4.84 4.23 -41.54
N ILE A 100 -5.85 4.48 -40.71
CA ILE A 100 -7.21 4.80 -41.12
C ILE A 100 -7.20 6.30 -41.35
N GLY A 101 -7.07 6.74 -42.61
CA GLY A 101 -7.05 8.16 -42.96
C GLY A 101 -8.22 8.92 -42.31
N GLU A 102 -8.05 10.24 -42.11
CA GLU A 102 -9.07 11.14 -41.54
C GLU A 102 -10.40 11.04 -42.29
N ASP A 103 -11.23 10.07 -41.92
CA ASP A 103 -12.64 9.89 -42.22
C ASP A 103 -13.05 8.63 -41.44
N ASP A 104 -13.64 8.78 -40.26
CA ASP A 104 -15.05 8.44 -40.13
C ASP A 104 -15.58 8.77 -38.73
N ASP A 105 -16.88 8.94 -38.72
CA ASP A 105 -17.76 9.42 -37.68
C ASP A 105 -17.63 8.72 -36.31
N ASP A 106 -18.07 9.48 -35.31
CA ASP A 106 -18.39 9.08 -33.94
C ASP A 106 -19.51 8.01 -33.93
N GLU A 107 -19.26 6.83 -34.51
CA GLU A 107 -20.12 5.66 -34.31
C GLU A 107 -19.69 4.94 -33.03
N GLY A 108 -20.51 5.14 -32.00
CA GLY A 108 -20.35 4.57 -30.67
C GLY A 108 -20.02 3.08 -30.71
N PHE A 109 -18.86 2.74 -30.17
CA PHE A 109 -18.54 1.38 -29.79
C PHE A 109 -19.70 0.81 -28.97
N PRO A 110 -20.32 -0.32 -29.37
CA PRO A 110 -21.25 -0.98 -28.50
C PRO A 110 -20.47 -1.36 -27.23
N GLU A 111 -21.00 -0.92 -26.09
CA GLU A 111 -20.53 -1.29 -24.77
C GLU A 111 -20.71 -2.81 -24.67
N GLU A 112 -19.66 -3.57 -25.02
CA GLU A 112 -19.62 -5.01 -24.84
C GLU A 112 -19.83 -5.26 -23.35
N GLU A 113 -21.04 -5.73 -23.05
CA GLU A 113 -21.48 -6.17 -21.75
C GLU A 113 -20.41 -7.14 -21.23
N ASN A 114 -19.76 -6.72 -20.15
CA ASN A 114 -18.69 -7.45 -19.50
C ASN A 114 -19.28 -8.78 -19.01
N GLU A 115 -19.27 -9.80 -19.88
CA GLU A 115 -19.65 -11.17 -19.53
C GLU A 115 -18.77 -11.56 -18.36
N ARG A 116 -19.41 -11.61 -17.18
CA ARG A 116 -18.79 -12.11 -15.97
C ARG A 116 -18.30 -13.50 -16.30
N ILE A 117 -16.98 -13.69 -16.28
CA ILE A 117 -16.37 -15.01 -16.24
C ILE A 117 -16.90 -15.67 -14.97
N GLU A 118 -17.95 -16.49 -15.13
CA GLU A 118 -18.55 -17.28 -14.08
C GLU A 118 -17.54 -18.35 -13.63
N ASP A 119 -17.34 -18.39 -12.32
CA ASP A 119 -16.83 -19.54 -11.55
C ASP A 119 -15.43 -20.08 -11.91
N VAL A 120 -14.39 -19.30 -11.59
CA VAL A 120 -13.10 -19.91 -11.22
C VAL A 120 -13.32 -20.61 -9.87
N LYS A 121 -13.62 -21.92 -9.90
CA LYS A 121 -13.73 -22.76 -8.70
C LYS A 121 -12.50 -22.57 -7.81
N GLU A 122 -12.71 -22.22 -6.54
CA GLU A 122 -11.61 -22.08 -5.59
C GLU A 122 -10.83 -23.40 -5.51
N PRO A 123 -9.49 -23.38 -5.63
CA PRO A 123 -8.70 -24.60 -5.64
C PRO A 123 -8.77 -25.28 -4.27
N ASN A 124 -8.99 -26.59 -4.27
CA ASN A 124 -9.08 -27.38 -3.04
C ASN A 124 -7.68 -27.51 -2.41
N VAL A 125 -7.43 -26.75 -1.34
CA VAL A 125 -6.15 -26.75 -0.61
C VAL A 125 -6.21 -27.73 0.57
N LYS A 126 -5.34 -28.75 0.56
CA LYS A 126 -5.20 -29.70 1.68
C LYS A 126 -3.86 -29.48 2.40
N GLU A 127 -3.90 -29.34 3.71
CA GLU A 127 -2.70 -29.20 4.55
C GLU A 127 -2.31 -30.53 5.21
N PHE A 128 -1.06 -30.93 5.05
CA PHE A 128 -0.48 -32.11 5.68
C PHE A 128 0.59 -31.68 6.67
N LYS A 129 0.47 -32.15 7.92
CA LYS A 129 1.38 -31.82 9.02
C LYS A 129 2.21 -33.05 9.38
N SER A 130 3.53 -32.92 9.26
CA SER A 130 4.49 -33.89 9.81
C SER A 130 5.18 -33.29 11.04
N LYS A 131 5.92 -34.11 11.80
CA LYS A 131 6.66 -33.64 12.99
C LYS A 131 7.70 -32.56 12.67
N SER A 132 8.16 -32.48 11.42
CA SER A 132 9.23 -31.57 10.98
C SER A 132 8.79 -30.53 9.94
N ALA A 133 7.69 -30.73 9.23
CA ALA A 133 7.29 -29.84 8.14
C ALA A 133 5.75 -29.76 7.95
N LEU A 134 5.32 -28.59 7.45
CA LEU A 134 3.97 -28.30 6.99
C LEU A 134 3.99 -28.26 5.46
N THR A 135 3.22 -29.14 4.82
CA THR A 135 3.13 -29.25 3.36
C THR A 135 1.71 -28.94 2.90
N THR A 136 1.56 -28.01 1.99
CA THR A 136 0.26 -27.62 1.39
C THR A 136 0.18 -28.13 -0.03
N VAL A 137 -0.87 -28.90 -0.36
CA VAL A 137 -1.11 -29.46 -1.70
C VAL A 137 -2.37 -28.82 -2.29
N THR A 138 -2.23 -28.23 -3.48
CA THR A 138 -3.32 -27.66 -4.28
C THR A 138 -3.67 -28.61 -5.42
N VAL A 139 -4.92 -29.06 -5.48
CA VAL A 139 -5.43 -29.89 -6.59
C VAL A 139 -6.19 -28.99 -7.56
N ILE A 140 -5.82 -29.02 -8.84
CA ILE A 140 -6.50 -28.33 -9.94
C ILE A 140 -7.11 -29.44 -10.81
N GLU A 141 -8.44 -29.49 -10.88
CA GLU A 141 -9.19 -30.60 -11.49
C GLU A 141 -9.16 -30.60 -13.03
N ASP A 142 -8.75 -29.49 -13.67
CA ASP A 142 -8.85 -29.30 -15.13
C ASP A 142 -7.57 -29.65 -15.91
N LEU A 143 -6.62 -30.39 -15.32
CA LEU A 143 -5.40 -30.86 -16.00
C LEU A 143 -5.62 -32.27 -16.56
N ASP A 144 -6.25 -32.37 -17.73
CA ASP A 144 -6.31 -33.60 -18.52
C ASP A 144 -4.92 -33.94 -19.09
N LEU A 145 -4.18 -34.80 -18.41
CA LEU A 145 -2.83 -35.29 -18.80
C LEU A 145 -2.89 -36.45 -19.82
N ASN A 146 -3.99 -36.59 -20.56
CA ASN A 146 -4.22 -37.71 -21.46
C ASN A 146 -4.60 -37.22 -22.87
N GLU A 147 -3.79 -36.34 -23.44
CA GLU A 147 -3.63 -36.20 -24.89
C GLU A 147 -2.27 -36.82 -25.29
N PRO A 148 -2.22 -37.67 -26.34
CA PRO A 148 -1.00 -38.34 -26.79
C PRO A 148 0.03 -37.41 -27.44
#